data_AF-A0A401FJQ4-F1
#
_entry.id   AF-A0A401FJQ4-F1
#
_cell.length_a   1.000
_cell.length_b   1.000
_cell.length_c   1.000
_cell.angle_alpha   90.00
_cell.angle_beta   90.00
_cell.angle_gamma   90.00
#
_symmetry.space_group_name_H-M   'P 1'
#
loop_
_entity.id
_entity.type
_entity.pdbx_description
1 polymer ?
#
loop_
_entity_poly.entity_id
_entity_poly.type
_entity_poly.pdbx_seq_one_letter_code
_entity_poly.pdbx_strand_id
1 'polypeptide(L)'
;MLQELSANNSNRLAIATSKLRKELLRDVEPFGLNDFFSAIVSSDDVEHGKPAPDMVLKGMEKLNSTKDETVYVGDTLYDLEAAHNAGVSFALAGWETKMSDQFKKY
;
A
#
# COMPACT_ATOMS: atom_id res chain seq x y z
N MET A 1 -9.84 8.45 10.58
CA MET A 1 -8.73 8.30 9.60
C MET A 1 -9.19 7.95 8.19
N LEU A 2 -9.54 6.69 7.82
CA LEU A 2 -9.89 6.36 6.41
C LEU A 2 -11.06 7.19 5.86
N GLN A 3 -12.07 7.45 6.69
CA GLN A 3 -13.16 8.37 6.36
C GLN A 3 -12.66 9.79 6.06
N GLU A 4 -11.72 10.32 6.84
CA GLU A 4 -11.14 11.65 6.62
C GLU A 4 -10.27 11.70 5.36
N LEU A 5 -9.46 10.66 5.13
CA LEU A 5 -8.59 10.57 3.96
C LEU A 5 -9.41 10.48 2.68
N SER A 6 -10.44 9.64 2.65
CA SER A 6 -11.33 9.46 1.49
C SER A 6 -12.28 10.64 1.26
N ALA A 7 -12.70 11.35 2.31
CA ALA A 7 -13.53 12.56 2.18
C ALA A 7 -12.77 13.74 1.55
N ASN A 8 -11.44 13.71 1.54
CA ASN A 8 -10.63 14.71 0.84
C ASN A 8 -10.45 14.29 -0.62
N ASN A 9 -11.12 15.01 -1.52
CA ASN A 9 -11.12 14.74 -2.97
C ASN A 9 -9.73 14.83 -3.64
N SER A 10 -8.74 15.42 -2.99
CA SER A 10 -7.36 15.45 -3.49
C SER A 10 -6.59 14.14 -3.20
N ASN A 11 -7.11 13.29 -2.32
CA ASN A 11 -6.52 12.01 -1.99
C ASN A 11 -7.13 10.90 -2.84
N ARG A 12 -6.29 9.95 -3.24
CA ARG A 12 -6.70 8.73 -3.92
C ARG A 12 -6.07 7.57 -3.17
N LEU A 13 -6.86 6.58 -2.77
CA LEU A 13 -6.40 5.49 -1.92
C LEU A 13 -6.41 4.18 -2.70
N ALA A 14 -5.33 3.39 -2.53
CA ALA A 14 -5.25 2.03 -3.04
C ALA A 14 -4.80 1.07 -1.94
N ILE A 15 -5.25 -0.17 -2.02
CA ILE A 15 -4.67 -1.28 -1.26
C ILE A 15 -3.59 -1.94 -2.11
N ALA A 16 -2.42 -2.19 -1.53
CA ALA A 16 -1.36 -3.02 -2.11
C ALA A 16 -0.98 -4.14 -1.11
N THR A 17 -1.38 -5.38 -1.40
CA THR A 17 -1.31 -6.50 -0.45
C THR A 17 -0.73 -7.77 -1.07
N SER A 18 0.01 -8.53 -0.27
CA SER A 18 0.50 -9.87 -0.66
C SER A 18 -0.59 -10.96 -0.60
N LYS A 19 -1.77 -10.64 -0.06
CA LYS A 19 -2.94 -11.54 -0.08
C LYS A 19 -3.51 -11.66 -1.48
N LEU A 20 -4.18 -12.78 -1.76
CA LEU A 20 -5.01 -12.91 -2.95
C LEU A 20 -6.23 -11.98 -2.83
N ARG A 21 -6.73 -11.46 -3.95
CA ARG A 21 -7.94 -10.61 -3.96
C ARG A 21 -9.12 -11.21 -3.20
N LYS A 22 -9.38 -12.50 -3.38
CA LYS A 22 -10.49 -13.21 -2.73
C LYS A 22 -10.36 -13.24 -1.21
N GLU A 23 -9.14 -13.35 -0.68
CA GLU A 23 -8.85 -13.35 0.75
C GLU A 23 -9.05 -11.95 1.32
N LEU A 24 -8.51 -10.94 0.64
CA LEU A 24 -8.71 -9.54 1.02
C LEU A 24 -10.20 -9.19 1.10
N LEU A 25 -10.97 -9.46 0.03
CA LEU A 25 -12.40 -9.11 -0.02
C LEU A 25 -13.19 -9.79 1.10
N ARG A 26 -12.92 -11.07 1.38
CA ARG A 26 -13.53 -11.79 2.50
C ARG A 26 -13.29 -11.07 3.84
N ASP A 27 -12.09 -10.53 4.04
CA ASP A 27 -11.70 -9.90 5.30
C ASP A 27 -12.27 -8.48 5.46
N VAL A 28 -12.40 -7.71 4.35
CA VAL A 28 -12.67 -6.26 4.42
C VAL A 28 -14.08 -5.85 4.01
N GLU A 29 -14.77 -6.67 3.20
CA GLU A 29 -16.12 -6.38 2.69
C GLU A 29 -17.18 -6.34 3.80
N PRO A 30 -17.18 -7.22 4.83
CA PRO A 30 -18.14 -7.14 5.94
C PRO A 30 -18.08 -5.83 6.74
N PHE A 31 -16.96 -5.10 6.64
CA PHE A 31 -16.72 -3.85 7.34
C PHE A 31 -16.88 -2.61 6.42
N GLY A 32 -17.24 -2.79 5.15
CA GLY A 32 -17.39 -1.71 4.17
C GLY A 32 -16.07 -0.99 3.86
N LEU A 33 -14.93 -1.60 4.16
CA LEU A 33 -13.64 -0.91 4.00
C LEU A 33 -13.24 -0.74 2.52
N ASN A 34 -13.76 -1.59 1.63
CA ASN A 34 -13.47 -1.52 0.20
C ASN A 34 -13.94 -0.20 -0.44
N ASP A 35 -14.98 0.43 0.12
CA ASP A 35 -15.58 1.66 -0.40
C ASP A 35 -14.65 2.87 -0.29
N PHE A 36 -13.60 2.79 0.54
CA PHE A 36 -12.61 3.86 0.69
C PHE A 36 -11.50 3.83 -0.37
N PHE A 37 -11.35 2.73 -1.12
CA PHE A 37 -10.21 2.52 -2.01
C PHE A 37 -10.65 2.52 -3.46
N SER A 38 -10.06 3.41 -4.25
CA SER A 38 -10.31 3.50 -5.70
C SER A 38 -9.65 2.35 -6.47
N ALA A 39 -8.71 1.64 -5.84
CA ALA A 39 -8.00 0.52 -6.44
C ALA A 39 -7.57 -0.52 -5.40
N ILE A 40 -7.54 -1.78 -5.83
CA ILE A 40 -6.91 -2.89 -5.12
C ILE A 40 -5.86 -3.51 -6.04
N VAL A 41 -4.65 -3.65 -5.52
CA VAL A 41 -3.56 -4.42 -6.09
C VAL A 41 -3.21 -5.56 -5.11
N SER A 42 -3.51 -6.78 -5.53
CA SER A 42 -3.26 -8.00 -4.77
C SER A 42 -2.18 -8.86 -5.43
N SER A 43 -1.79 -9.97 -4.81
CA SER A 43 -0.72 -10.83 -5.34
C SER A 43 -1.05 -11.48 -6.69
N ASP A 44 -2.33 -11.63 -7.01
CA ASP A 44 -2.81 -12.07 -8.32
C ASP A 44 -2.68 -11.02 -9.44
N ASP A 45 -2.36 -9.75 -9.11
CA ASP A 45 -2.22 -8.69 -10.12
C ASP A 45 -0.79 -8.45 -10.59
N VAL A 46 0.22 -9.01 -9.94
CA VAL A 46 1.63 -8.68 -10.19
C VAL A 46 2.45 -9.94 -10.45
N GLU A 47 3.53 -9.79 -11.20
CA GLU A 47 4.47 -10.88 -11.46
C GLU A 47 5.35 -11.13 -10.23
N HIS A 48 5.81 -10.06 -9.59
CA HIS A 48 6.67 -10.14 -8.40
C HIS A 48 5.99 -9.50 -7.18
N GLY A 49 5.84 -10.28 -6.11
CA GLY A 49 5.42 -9.75 -4.82
C GLY A 49 6.51 -8.93 -4.14
N LYS A 50 6.14 -8.24 -3.05
CA LYS A 50 7.11 -7.50 -2.20
C LYS A 50 8.30 -8.41 -1.83
N PRO A 51 9.55 -7.91 -1.85
CA PRO A 51 9.93 -6.49 -1.90
C PRO A 51 10.05 -5.88 -3.31
N ALA A 52 9.59 -6.57 -4.35
CA ALA A 52 9.53 -5.96 -5.69
C ALA A 52 8.57 -4.76 -5.71
N PRO A 53 8.83 -3.74 -6.55
CA PRO A 53 8.05 -2.51 -6.59
C PRO A 53 6.70 -2.67 -7.31
N ASP A 54 6.47 -3.80 -7.98
CA ASP A 54 5.37 -4.05 -8.91
C ASP A 54 4.00 -3.62 -8.36
N MET A 55 3.71 -3.94 -7.09
CA MET A 55 2.42 -3.60 -6.47
C MET A 55 2.26 -2.09 -6.26
N VAL A 56 3.34 -1.41 -5.84
CA VAL A 56 3.34 0.04 -5.62
C VAL A 56 3.22 0.78 -6.95
N LEU A 57 3.98 0.35 -7.96
CA LEU A 57 3.92 0.92 -9.32
C LEU A 57 2.54 0.75 -9.95
N LYS A 58 1.96 -0.45 -9.87
CA LYS A 58 0.60 -0.72 -10.37
C LYS A 58 -0.46 0.05 -9.58
N GLY A 59 -0.26 0.24 -8.27
CA GLY A 59 -1.11 1.09 -7.44
C GLY A 59 -1.10 2.53 -7.93
N MET A 60 0.08 3.11 -8.12
CA MET A 60 0.22 4.47 -8.67
C MET A 60 -0.39 4.60 -10.07
N GLU A 61 -0.19 3.63 -10.96
CA GLU A 61 -0.80 3.60 -12.28
C GLU A 61 -2.33 3.65 -12.21
N LYS A 62 -2.94 2.77 -11.41
CA LYS A 62 -4.39 2.73 -11.21
C LYS A 62 -4.95 4.01 -10.59
N LEU A 63 -4.17 4.64 -9.71
CA LEU A 63 -4.55 5.90 -9.11
C LEU A 63 -4.24 7.10 -10.01
N ASN A 64 -3.51 6.96 -11.12
CA ASN A 64 -2.99 8.05 -11.94
C ASN A 64 -2.15 9.06 -11.11
N SER A 65 -1.23 8.53 -10.30
CA SER A 65 -0.37 9.29 -9.37
C SER A 65 1.09 9.26 -9.79
N THR A 66 1.87 10.22 -9.32
CA THR A 66 3.33 10.24 -9.48
C THR A 66 4.03 9.78 -8.19
N LYS A 67 5.31 9.43 -8.30
CA LYS A 67 6.12 9.03 -7.13
C LYS A 67 6.22 10.12 -6.05
N ASP A 68 6.27 11.38 -6.46
CA ASP A 68 6.45 12.54 -5.56
C ASP A 68 5.14 12.92 -4.83
N GLU A 69 4.00 12.43 -5.33
CA GLU A 69 2.66 12.62 -4.74
C GLU A 69 2.19 11.38 -3.96
N THR A 70 3.03 10.35 -3.85
CA THR A 70 2.64 9.05 -3.29
C THR A 70 3.41 8.75 -2.01
N VAL A 71 2.66 8.33 -0.98
CA VAL A 71 3.20 7.72 0.23
C VAL A 71 2.71 6.28 0.32
N TYR A 72 3.63 5.33 0.51
CA TYR A 72 3.28 3.95 0.80
C TYR A 72 3.29 3.72 2.32
N VAL A 73 2.20 3.16 2.84
CA VAL A 73 2.04 2.88 4.27
C VAL A 73 2.05 1.37 4.47
N GLY A 74 2.94 0.89 5.33
CA GLY A 74 3.06 -0.53 5.64
C GLY A 74 3.74 -0.74 6.98
N ASP A 75 3.74 -1.99 7.44
CA ASP A 75 4.26 -2.39 8.75
C ASP A 75 5.51 -3.26 8.64
N THR A 76 5.84 -3.81 7.47
CA THR A 76 6.96 -4.75 7.33
C THR A 76 8.17 -4.11 6.65
N LEU A 77 9.34 -4.75 6.81
CA LEU A 77 10.55 -4.38 6.05
C LEU A 77 10.32 -4.54 4.53
N TYR A 78 9.55 -5.55 4.12
CA TYR A 78 9.21 -5.77 2.71
C TYR A 78 8.39 -4.62 2.12
N ASP A 79 7.57 -3.95 2.93
CA ASP A 79 6.84 -2.76 2.50
C ASP A 79 7.77 -1.56 2.29
N LEU A 80 8.69 -1.35 3.22
CA LEU A 80 9.72 -0.31 3.09
C LEU A 80 10.58 -0.55 1.84
N GLU A 81 11.04 -1.78 1.63
CA GLU A 81 11.85 -2.14 0.47
C GLU A 81 11.07 -1.95 -0.84
N ALA A 82 9.79 -2.35 -0.87
CA ALA A 82 8.92 -2.11 -2.03
C ALA A 82 8.73 -0.62 -2.31
N ALA A 83 8.52 0.21 -1.28
CA ALA A 83 8.43 1.66 -1.42
C ALA A 83 9.72 2.27 -1.97
N HIS A 84 10.86 1.89 -1.38
CA HIS A 84 12.18 2.36 -1.79
C HIS A 84 12.47 1.96 -3.24
N ASN A 85 12.21 0.72 -3.62
CA ASN A 85 12.42 0.22 -4.98
C ASN A 85 11.47 0.89 -5.99
N ALA A 86 10.29 1.32 -5.56
CA ALA A 86 9.36 2.11 -6.37
C ALA A 86 9.69 3.62 -6.40
N GLY A 87 10.64 4.06 -5.57
CA GLY A 87 11.05 5.47 -5.47
C GLY A 87 10.01 6.37 -4.80
N VAL A 88 9.16 5.83 -3.92
CA VAL A 88 8.10 6.58 -3.20
C VAL A 88 8.45 6.77 -1.72
N SER A 89 7.82 7.76 -1.08
CA SER A 89 7.96 7.94 0.37
C SER A 89 7.31 6.78 1.13
N PHE A 90 7.88 6.39 2.27
CA PHE A 90 7.36 5.34 3.13
C PHE A 90 6.95 5.86 4.51
N ALA A 91 5.81 5.42 5.02
CA ALA A 91 5.38 5.65 6.39
C ALA A 91 5.18 4.32 7.12
N LEU A 92 5.96 4.10 8.19
CA LEU A 92 5.89 2.91 9.01
C LEU A 92 4.67 2.95 9.94
N ALA A 93 3.81 1.95 9.82
CA ALA A 93 2.77 1.64 10.79
C ALA A 93 3.39 0.96 12.04
N GLY A 94 3.71 1.76 13.05
CA GLY A 94 4.50 1.31 14.22
C GLY A 94 3.75 0.52 15.30
N TRP A 95 2.56 -0.03 15.04
CA TRP A 95 1.78 -0.75 16.06
C TRP A 95 2.31 -2.16 16.35
N GLU A 96 2.73 -2.90 15.32
CA GLU A 96 3.29 -4.26 15.46
C GLU A 96 4.80 -4.27 15.23
N THR A 97 5.30 -3.41 14.34
CA THR A 97 6.73 -3.35 14.02
C THR A 97 7.42 -2.23 14.76
N LYS A 98 8.39 -2.61 15.59
CA LYS A 98 9.31 -1.66 16.20
C LYS A 98 10.38 -1.27 15.20
N MET A 99 10.68 0.04 15.16
CA MET A 99 11.82 0.56 14.41
C MET A 99 13.09 -0.19 14.82
N SER A 100 13.69 -0.92 13.88
CA SER A 100 14.92 -1.69 14.08
C SER A 100 16.06 -1.12 13.24
N ASP A 101 17.29 -1.57 13.49
CA ASP A 101 18.45 -1.14 12.68
C ASP A 101 18.30 -1.49 11.19
N GLN A 102 17.43 -2.46 10.85
CA GLN A 102 17.14 -2.81 9.46
C GLN A 102 16.40 -1.68 8.72
N PHE A 103 15.52 -0.94 9.41
CA PHE A 103 14.82 0.20 8.84
C PHE A 103 15.74 1.42 8.66
N LYS A 104 16.76 1.58 9.52
CA LYS A 104 17.72 2.72 9.47
C LYS A 104 18.64 2.73 8.24
N LYS A 105 18.61 1.66 7.43
CA LYS A 105 19.40 1.56 6.21
C LYS A 105 18.82 2.38 5.05
N TYR A 106 17.57 2.78 5.17
CA TYR A 106 16.79 3.57 4.20
C TYR A 106 16.54 4.98 4.76
#